data_AF-A0A1M6CXL9-F1
#
_entry.id   AF-A0A1M6CXL9-F1
#
_cell.length_a   1.000
_cell.length_b   1.000
_cell.length_c   1.000
_cell.angle_alpha   90.00
_cell.angle_beta   90.00
_cell.angle_gamma   90.00
#
_symmetry.space_group_name_H-M   'P 1'
#
loop_
_entity.id
_entity.type
_entity.pdbx_description
1 polymer ?
#
loop_
_entity_poly.entity_id
_entity_poly.type
_entity_poly.pdbx_seq_one_letter_code
_entity_poly.pdbx_strand_id
1 'polypeptide(L)'
;MTVKTLLEKAAKYEIEPYKKVRNLPATHVPYTGAPQKHSLDSEKLILIVDPFSSNTFYYEFAMADIDHAEKLPSLVNSEGESVTMVRIWVRKGSLAVRATPFVVEDTRQKMKEAGIPHGWLIKEDNGI
;
A
#
# COMPACT_ATOMS: atom_id res chain seq x y z
N MET A 1 -0.80 6.42 -25.84
CA MET A 1 -1.11 4.98 -25.71
C MET A 1 -2.50 4.85 -25.09
N THR A 2 -3.39 4.08 -25.71
CA THR A 2 -4.84 4.06 -25.41
C THR A 2 -5.20 2.91 -24.47
N VAL A 3 -6.22 3.06 -23.63
CA VAL A 3 -6.68 2.07 -22.61
C VAL A 3 -6.85 0.65 -23.17
N LYS A 4 -7.18 0.54 -24.47
CA LYS A 4 -7.28 -0.72 -25.21
C LYS A 4 -5.99 -1.55 -25.21
N THR A 5 -4.82 -0.92 -25.37
CA THR A 5 -3.53 -1.64 -25.35
C THR A 5 -3.12 -2.07 -23.94
N LEU A 6 -3.68 -1.44 -22.91
CA LEU A 6 -3.48 -1.82 -21.51
C LEU A 6 -4.28 -3.08 -21.15
N LEU A 7 -5.52 -3.16 -21.65
CA LEU A 7 -6.38 -4.34 -21.55
C LEU A 7 -5.82 -5.53 -22.35
N GLU A 8 -5.29 -5.30 -23.55
CA GLU A 8 -4.64 -6.35 -24.35
C GLU A 8 -3.34 -6.86 -23.68
N LYS A 9 -2.57 -5.99 -23.02
CA LYS A 9 -1.43 -6.41 -22.20
C LYS A 9 -1.89 -7.19 -20.96
N ALA A 10 -2.99 -6.80 -20.33
CA ALA A 10 -3.58 -7.51 -19.19
C ALA A 10 -4.20 -8.87 -19.58
N ALA A 11 -4.75 -8.98 -20.80
CA ALA A 11 -5.21 -10.25 -21.37
C ALA A 11 -4.03 -11.19 -21.71
N LYS A 12 -2.86 -10.64 -22.04
CA LYS A 12 -1.62 -11.43 -22.15
C LYS A 12 -1.13 -11.97 -20.79
N TYR A 13 -1.68 -11.47 -19.69
CA TYR A 13 -1.57 -12.03 -18.33
C TYR A 13 -2.88 -12.72 -17.90
N GLU A 14 -3.66 -13.26 -18.85
CA GLU A 14 -4.66 -14.28 -18.55
C GLU A 14 -3.97 -15.40 -17.78
N ILE A 15 -4.06 -15.28 -16.46
CA ILE A 15 -4.05 -16.33 -15.46
C ILE A 15 -3.07 -17.42 -15.86
N GLU A 16 -1.75 -17.20 -15.66
CA GLU A 16 -0.83 -18.33 -15.64
C GLU A 16 -1.45 -19.37 -14.70
N PRO A 17 -1.79 -20.57 -15.19
CA PRO A 17 -2.50 -21.56 -14.41
C PRO A 17 -1.63 -21.89 -13.21
N TYR A 18 -2.05 -21.40 -12.04
CA TYR A 18 -1.63 -21.80 -10.71
C TYR A 18 -0.30 -22.56 -10.73
N LYS A 19 0.82 -21.86 -10.94
CA LYS A 19 2.12 -22.44 -10.57
C LYS A 19 2.01 -22.65 -9.08
N LYS A 20 1.74 -23.89 -8.65
CA LYS A 20 1.88 -24.33 -7.26
C LYS A 20 3.34 -24.07 -6.89
N VAL A 21 3.66 -22.84 -6.51
CA VAL A 21 4.82 -22.57 -5.68
C VAL A 21 4.43 -23.22 -4.35
N ARG A 22 4.79 -24.49 -4.22
CA ARG A 22 4.50 -25.29 -3.03
C ARG A 22 5.10 -24.51 -1.87
N ASN A 23 4.26 -24.17 -0.90
CA ASN A 23 4.64 -23.56 0.38
C ASN A 23 5.03 -22.06 0.36
N LEU A 24 4.37 -21.21 -0.45
CA LEU A 24 4.49 -19.74 -0.35
C LEU A 24 4.47 -19.21 1.09
N PRO A 25 3.59 -19.66 2.01
CA PRO A 25 3.57 -19.15 3.38
C PRO A 25 4.88 -19.40 4.19
N ALA A 26 5.68 -20.39 3.80
CA ALA A 26 6.96 -20.64 4.46
C ALA A 26 8.02 -19.60 4.09
N THR A 27 8.05 -19.14 2.85
CA THR A 27 9.10 -18.26 2.31
C THR A 27 8.66 -16.83 2.07
N HIS A 28 7.35 -16.55 2.02
CA HIS A 28 6.78 -15.26 1.66
C HIS A 28 5.75 -14.76 2.68
N VAL A 29 5.47 -13.47 2.62
CA VAL A 29 4.39 -12.81 3.36
C VAL A 29 3.41 -12.21 2.34
N PRO A 30 2.10 -12.48 2.47
CA PRO A 30 1.10 -11.91 1.58
C PRO A 30 0.75 -10.47 1.99
N TYR A 31 0.63 -9.58 1.00
CA TYR A 31 0.13 -8.22 1.17
C TYR A 31 -0.99 -7.95 0.17
N THR A 32 -2.05 -7.28 0.62
CA THR A 32 -3.22 -6.98 -0.21
C THR A 32 -3.37 -5.47 -0.38
N GLY A 33 -3.75 -5.05 -1.59
CA GLY A 33 -4.08 -3.66 -1.87
C GLY A 33 -4.33 -3.40 -3.35
N ALA A 34 -4.58 -2.15 -3.70
CA ALA A 34 -4.65 -1.68 -5.08
C ALA A 34 -3.23 -1.38 -5.59
N PRO A 35 -2.78 -2.04 -6.68
CA PRO A 35 -1.45 -1.84 -7.21
C PRO A 35 -1.37 -0.53 -8.01
N GLN A 36 -0.32 0.24 -7.76
CA GLN A 36 0.01 1.46 -8.49
C GLN A 36 1.47 1.42 -8.93
N LYS A 37 1.77 2.00 -10.09
CA LYS A 37 3.16 2.18 -10.52
C LYS A 37 3.79 3.32 -9.74
N HIS A 38 5.01 3.13 -9.26
CA HIS A 38 5.77 4.24 -8.71
C HIS A 38 6.15 5.21 -9.85
N SER A 39 5.90 6.50 -9.64
CA SER A 39 6.00 7.52 -10.70
C SER A 39 7.43 7.84 -11.13
N LEU A 40 8.41 7.63 -10.25
CA LEU A 40 9.81 7.97 -10.46
C LEU A 40 10.75 6.76 -10.57
N ASP A 41 10.24 5.55 -10.28
CA ASP A 41 11.05 4.33 -10.19
C ASP A 41 10.24 3.16 -10.75
N SER A 42 10.58 2.69 -11.94
CA SER A 42 9.83 1.62 -12.60
C SER A 42 10.01 0.26 -11.93
N GLU A 43 11.01 0.11 -11.07
CA GLU A 43 11.34 -1.15 -10.39
C GLU A 43 10.63 -1.27 -9.03
N LYS A 44 9.76 -0.31 -8.71
CA LYS A 44 8.99 -0.28 -7.47
C LYS A 44 7.49 -0.37 -7.72
N LEU A 45 6.84 -1.13 -6.85
CA LEU A 45 5.40 -1.26 -6.77
C LEU A 45 4.88 -0.52 -5.55
N ILE A 46 3.89 0.35 -5.74
CA ILE A 46 3.09 0.93 -4.66
C ILE A 46 1.84 0.07 -4.48
N LEU A 47 1.49 -0.25 -3.24
CA LEU A 47 0.30 -1.01 -2.89
C LEU A 47 -0.54 -0.22 -1.88
N ILE A 48 -1.66 0.35 -2.34
CA ILE A 48 -2.58 1.12 -1.49
C ILE A 48 -3.51 0.14 -0.77
N VAL A 49 -3.45 0.09 0.55
CA VAL A 49 -4.12 -0.98 1.33
C VAL A 49 -5.64 -0.87 1.28
N ASP A 50 -6.15 0.35 1.47
CA ASP A 50 -7.58 0.65 1.42
C ASP A 50 -7.81 1.96 0.64
N PRO A 51 -8.09 1.88 -0.67
CA PRO A 51 -8.22 3.05 -1.54
C PRO A 51 -9.38 3.99 -1.18
N PHE A 52 -10.41 3.51 -0.48
CA PHE A 52 -11.59 4.30 -0.15
C PHE A 52 -11.62 4.76 1.31
N SER A 53 -10.62 4.38 2.11
CA SER A 53 -10.46 4.88 3.48
C SER A 53 -9.90 6.30 3.51
N SER A 54 -10.46 7.13 4.40
CA SER A 54 -9.96 8.47 4.70
C SER A 54 -8.62 8.47 5.45
N ASN A 55 -8.21 7.32 6.00
CA ASN A 55 -6.92 7.12 6.66
C ASN A 55 -6.18 5.96 5.99
N THR A 56 -5.90 6.13 4.71
CA THR A 56 -5.17 5.15 3.93
C THR A 56 -3.66 5.30 4.12
N PHE A 57 -2.94 4.22 3.86
CA PHE A 57 -1.49 4.20 3.78
C PHE A 57 -1.11 3.26 2.64
N TYR A 58 0.14 3.36 2.18
CA TYR A 58 0.64 2.49 1.14
C TYR A 58 1.91 1.76 1.58
N TYR A 59 2.12 0.61 0.96
CA TYR A 59 3.41 -0.05 0.95
C TYR A 59 4.15 0.25 -0.34
N GLU A 60 5.46 0.30 -0.27
CA GLU A 60 6.35 0.33 -1.42
C GLU A 60 7.27 -0.89 -1.36
N PHE A 61 7.30 -1.65 -2.44
CA PHE A 61 8.10 -2.87 -2.58
C PHE A 61 8.99 -2.79 -3.82
N ALA A 62 10.19 -3.36 -3.75
CA ALA A 62 10.95 -3.68 -4.94
C ALA A 62 10.22 -4.79 -5.73
N MET A 63 10.00 -4.60 -7.02
CA MET A 63 9.33 -5.59 -7.87
C MET A 63 10.11 -6.91 -7.93
N ALA A 64 11.44 -6.85 -7.86
CA ALA A 64 12.31 -8.02 -7.81
C ALA A 64 12.04 -8.93 -6.61
N ASP A 65 11.43 -8.42 -5.53
CA ASP A 65 11.10 -9.16 -4.29
C ASP A 65 9.71 -9.80 -4.29
N ILE A 66 8.95 -9.62 -5.36
CA ILE A 66 7.59 -10.14 -5.52
C ILE A 66 7.63 -11.33 -6.47
N ASP A 67 7.41 -12.54 -5.94
CA ASP A 67 7.48 -13.76 -6.76
C ASP A 67 6.10 -14.23 -7.25
N HIS A 68 5.03 -13.77 -6.62
CA HIS A 68 3.67 -14.15 -7.00
C HIS A 68 2.67 -13.03 -6.74
N ALA A 69 1.64 -12.95 -7.59
CA ALA A 69 0.52 -12.03 -7.44
C ALA A 69 -0.80 -12.70 -7.85
N GLU A 70 -1.83 -12.51 -7.05
CA GLU A 70 -3.18 -12.99 -7.27
C GLU A 70 -4.10 -11.79 -7.50
N LYS A 71 -4.93 -11.84 -8.56
CA LYS A 71 -6.03 -10.88 -8.71
C LYS A 71 -7.14 -11.23 -7.72
N LEU A 72 -7.58 -10.25 -6.94
CA LEU A 72 -8.71 -10.38 -6.03
C LEU A 72 -9.97 -9.75 -6.63
N PRO A 73 -11.16 -10.01 -6.05
CA PRO A 73 -12.35 -9.23 -6.37
C PRO A 73 -12.07 -7.73 -6.20
N SER A 74 -12.60 -6.92 -7.12
CA SER A 74 -12.49 -5.46 -7.01
C SER A 74 -13.23 -4.94 -5.78
N LEU A 75 -12.67 -3.93 -5.13
CA LEU A 75 -13.35 -3.18 -4.09
C LEU A 75 -14.29 -2.17 -4.74
N VAL A 76 -15.51 -2.03 -4.21
CA VAL A 76 -16.52 -1.08 -4.71
C VAL A 76 -17.04 -0.25 -3.54
N ASN A 77 -17.12 1.06 -3.72
CA ASN A 77 -17.68 1.96 -2.71
C ASN A 77 -19.17 2.24 -2.96
N SER A 78 -19.82 2.99 -2.06
CA SER A 78 -21.24 3.34 -2.14
C SER A 78 -21.60 4.22 -3.34
N GLU A 79 -20.63 4.89 -3.96
CA GLU A 79 -20.80 5.72 -5.14
C GLU A 79 -20.67 4.91 -6.45
N GLY A 80 -20.37 3.61 -6.35
CA GLY A 80 -20.21 2.71 -7.49
C GLY A 80 -18.81 2.73 -8.11
N GLU A 81 -17.86 3.44 -7.51
CA GLU A 81 -16.46 3.42 -7.96
C GLU A 81 -15.83 2.06 -7.67
N SER A 82 -15.06 1.53 -8.62
CA SER A 82 -14.45 0.21 -8.50
C SER A 82 -12.93 0.26 -8.66
N VAL A 83 -12.21 -0.35 -7.73
CA VAL A 83 -10.75 -0.47 -7.74
C VAL A 83 -10.33 -1.94 -7.75
N THR A 84 -9.43 -2.30 -8.68
CA THR A 84 -8.88 -3.65 -8.75
C THR A 84 -7.92 -3.89 -7.58
N MET A 85 -8.14 -4.98 -6.86
CA MET A 85 -7.30 -5.40 -5.75
C MET A 85 -6.42 -6.59 -6.15
N VAL A 86 -5.23 -6.68 -5.57
CA VAL A 86 -4.33 -7.83 -5.72
C VAL A 86 -3.82 -8.29 -4.36
N ARG A 87 -3.43 -9.56 -4.27
CA ARG A 87 -2.58 -10.08 -3.22
C ARG A 87 -1.21 -10.39 -3.82
N ILE A 88 -0.17 -9.73 -3.36
CA ILE A 88 1.22 -10.04 -3.72
C ILE A 88 1.86 -10.90 -2.62
N TRP A 89 2.81 -11.75 -3.01
CA TRP A 89 3.63 -12.55 -2.11
C TRP A 89 5.06 -12.05 -2.17
N VAL A 90 5.50 -11.43 -1.09
CA VAL A 90 6.82 -10.81 -0.98
C VAL A 90 7.75 -11.74 -0.21
N ARG A 91 8.99 -11.94 -0.68
CA ARG A 91 9.96 -12.79 0.01
C ARG A 91 10.23 -12.31 1.44
N LYS A 92 10.34 -13.24 2.39
CA LYS A 92 10.71 -12.92 3.78
C LYS A 92 12.14 -12.37 3.82
N GLY A 93 12.34 -11.30 4.60
CA GLY A 93 13.62 -10.61 4.71
C GLY A 93 13.83 -9.49 3.69
N SER A 94 12.94 -9.33 2.70
CA SER A 94 12.95 -8.20 1.77
C SER A 94 12.64 -6.88 2.49
N LEU A 95 13.25 -5.79 2.03
CA LEU A 95 13.02 -4.45 2.55
C LEU A 95 11.82 -3.81 1.84
N ALA A 96 10.94 -3.18 2.62
CA ALA A 96 9.78 -2.46 2.11
C ALA A 96 9.57 -1.18 2.92
N VAL A 97 8.90 -0.20 2.31
CA VAL A 97 8.49 1.03 3.01
C VAL A 97 7.00 0.96 3.29
N ARG A 98 6.59 1.38 4.48
CA ARG A 98 5.19 1.70 4.81
C ARG A 98 5.11 3.20 5.05
N ALA A 99 4.29 3.88 4.25
CA ALA A 99 4.14 5.33 4.32
C ALA A 99 2.69 5.71 4.59
N THR A 100 2.49 6.52 5.62
CA THR A 100 1.20 7.09 6.00
C THR A 100 1.24 8.59 5.70
N PRO A 101 0.38 9.10 4.79
CA PRO A 101 0.29 10.53 4.54
C PRO A 101 -0.23 11.24 5.80
N PHE A 102 0.21 12.48 5.99
CA PHE A 102 -0.24 13.32 7.09
C PHE A 102 -0.48 14.74 6.60
N VAL A 103 -1.33 15.47 7.32
CA VAL A 103 -1.59 16.89 7.05
C VAL A 103 -0.46 17.71 7.66
N VAL A 104 0.20 18.52 6.83
CA VAL A 104 1.21 19.48 7.29
C VAL A 104 0.49 20.74 7.76
N GLU A 105 0.37 20.92 9.09
CA GLU A 105 -0.32 22.08 9.68
C GLU A 105 0.32 22.51 11.00
N ASP A 106 0.19 23.79 11.34
CA ASP A 106 0.51 24.31 12.66
C ASP A 106 -0.61 23.95 13.65
N THR A 107 -0.37 22.93 14.46
CA THR A 107 -1.35 22.41 15.40
C THR A 107 -1.46 23.21 16.69
N ARG A 108 -0.63 24.24 16.91
CA ARG A 108 -0.59 24.98 18.19
C ARG A 108 -1.91 25.68 18.51
N GLN A 109 -2.57 26.24 17.50
CA GLN A 109 -3.87 26.89 17.70
C GLN A 109 -4.96 25.86 18.01
N LYS A 110 -5.05 24.78 17.22
CA LYS A 110 -6.01 23.68 17.45
C LYS A 110 -5.82 23.00 18.81
N MET A 111 -4.57 22.89 19.27
CA MET A 111 -4.24 22.35 20.60
C MET A 111 -4.71 23.26 21.73
N LYS A 112 -4.56 24.60 21.58
CA LYS A 112 -5.11 25.56 22.55
C LYS A 112 -6.63 25.47 22.62
N GLU A 113 -7.29 25.38 21.46
CA GLU A 113 -8.75 25.22 21.37
C GLU A 113 -9.24 23.90 21.98
N ALA A 114 -8.47 22.81 21.82
CA ALA A 114 -8.72 21.52 22.46
C ALA A 114 -8.33 21.47 23.95
N GLY A 115 -7.84 22.58 24.54
CA GLY A 115 -7.43 22.65 25.93
C GLY A 115 -6.18 21.85 26.27
N ILE A 116 -5.39 21.44 25.28
CA ILE A 116 -4.15 20.67 25.46
C ILE A 116 -3.01 21.67 25.69
N PRO A 117 -2.43 21.74 26.91
CA PRO A 117 -1.36 22.69 27.19
C PRO A 117 -0.08 22.28 26.46
N HIS A 118 0.61 23.26 25.88
CA HIS A 118 1.83 23.04 25.09
C HIS A 118 2.92 22.26 25.87
N GLY A 119 2.95 22.36 27.20
CA GLY A 119 3.91 21.66 28.07
C GLY A 119 3.68 20.15 28.29
N TRP A 120 2.61 19.56 27.74
CA TRP A 120 2.33 18.12 27.87
C TRP A 120 3.05 17.25 26.82
N LEU A 121 3.65 17.86 25.79
CA LEU A 121 4.26 17.14 24.66
C LEU A 121 5.77 16.96 24.79
N ILE A 122 6.41 17.69 25.71
CA ILE A 122 7.83 17.53 26.02
C ILE A 122 7.96 17.52 27.55
N LYS A 123 7.81 16.34 28.15
CA LYS A 123 8.54 16.07 29.38
C LYS A 123 9.90 15.54 28.93
N GLU A 124 10.91 16.41 28.94
CA GLU A 124 12.27 15.89 29.06
C GLU A 124 12.33 15.16 30.40
N ASP A 125 12.38 13.83 30.35
CA ASP A 125 12.82 13.03 31.50
C ASP A 125 14.30 13.37 31.72
N ASN A 126 14.57 14.53 32.32
CA ASN A 126 15.84 14.84 32.96
C ASN A 126 15.84 14.10 34.30
N GLY A 127 16.01 12.78 34.21
CA GLY A 127 16.20 11.90 35.36
C GLY A 127 17.48 12.26 36.08
N ILE A 128 17.33 12.78 37.30
CA ILE A 128 18.31 12.67 38.40
C ILE A 128 18.13 11.29 39.04
#